data_AF-A0A8T0J2T9-F1
#
_entry.id   AF-A0A8T0J2T9-F1
#
_cell.length_a   1.000
_cell.length_b   1.000
_cell.length_c   1.000
_cell.angle_alpha   90.00
_cell.angle_beta   90.00
_cell.angle_gamma   90.00
#
_symmetry.space_group_name_H-M   'P 1'
#
loop_
_entity.id
_entity.type
_entity.pdbx_description
1 polymer ?
#
loop_
_entity_poly.entity_id
_entity_poly.type
_entity_poly.pdbx_seq_one_letter_code
_entity_poly.pdbx_strand_id
1 'polypeptide(L)'
;MAGGFRLREFECPMGLAASYQSIGCRIRKGIKANLNGILLTIFIVVVVAACILRNLEDRKLVNRAEDLYFQVCEVLEERADGASGETKWVVASGLRDHLLLPSERKITRLWKEVEGLVQEDSRIDQYPKLVNGNSHVVWEWQGEGSLQTPTRDTER
;
A
#
# COMPACT_ATOMS: atom_id res chain seq x y z
N MET A 1 53.46 -76.03 -3.69
CA MET A 1 53.59 -75.00 -2.63
C MET A 1 52.81 -73.78 -3.08
N ALA A 2 51.60 -73.57 -2.56
CA ALA A 2 50.78 -72.40 -2.87
C ALA A 2 50.76 -71.50 -1.62
N GLY A 3 51.48 -70.38 -1.67
CA GLY A 3 51.50 -69.38 -0.60
C GLY A 3 50.22 -68.54 -0.65
N GLY A 4 49.30 -68.76 0.27
CA GLY A 4 48.09 -67.94 0.42
C GLY A 4 48.42 -66.58 1.02
N PHE A 5 48.22 -65.50 0.26
CA PHE A 5 48.20 -64.13 0.80
C PHE A 5 46.89 -63.91 1.57
N ARG A 6 46.96 -63.77 2.91
CA ARG A 6 45.86 -63.22 3.71
C ARG A 6 45.91 -61.69 3.63
N LEU A 7 45.03 -61.11 2.81
CA LEU A 7 44.72 -59.69 2.88
C LEU A 7 44.03 -59.42 4.23
N ARG A 8 44.53 -58.46 5.00
CA ARG A 8 43.84 -57.94 6.19
C ARG A 8 42.88 -56.85 5.72
N GLU A 9 41.60 -56.99 6.04
CA GLU A 9 40.65 -55.88 5.96
C GLU A 9 41.06 -54.81 6.97
N PHE A 10 41.36 -53.62 6.49
CA PHE A 10 41.56 -52.44 7.33
C PHE A 10 40.25 -51.67 7.38
N GLU A 11 39.52 -51.77 8.48
CA GLU A 11 38.39 -50.90 8.75
C GLU A 11 38.89 -49.50 9.11
N CYS A 12 38.46 -48.49 8.36
CA CYS A 12 38.87 -47.12 8.58
C CYS A 12 38.18 -46.58 9.84
N PRO A 13 38.92 -46.11 10.86
CA PRO A 13 38.31 -45.59 12.07
C PRO A 13 37.48 -44.34 11.77
N MET A 14 36.22 -44.35 12.20
CA MET A 14 35.21 -43.32 11.93
C MET A 14 35.68 -41.89 12.24
N GLY A 15 36.61 -41.71 13.18
CA GLY A 15 37.20 -40.42 13.52
C GLY A 15 38.11 -39.82 12.43
N LEU A 16 38.88 -40.65 11.72
CA LEU A 16 39.72 -40.21 10.59
C LEU A 16 38.89 -39.99 9.31
N ALA A 17 37.86 -40.82 9.10
CA ALA A 17 36.92 -40.63 7.99
C ALA A 17 36.15 -39.30 8.12
N ALA A 18 35.84 -38.88 9.36
CA ALA A 18 35.19 -37.59 9.61
C ALA A 18 36.13 -36.40 9.35
N SER A 19 37.43 -36.48 9.68
CA SER A 19 38.38 -35.37 9.51
C SER A 19 38.73 -35.11 8.03
N TYR A 20 38.80 -36.14 7.20
CA TYR A 20 39.03 -36.02 5.75
C TYR A 20 37.75 -35.69 4.95
N GLN A 21 36.59 -35.66 5.62
CA GLN A 21 35.31 -35.41 4.96
C GLN A 21 35.25 -33.96 4.47
N SER A 22 35.15 -33.78 3.15
CA SER A 22 35.07 -32.47 2.52
C SER A 22 33.90 -31.65 3.04
N ILE A 23 34.09 -30.32 3.11
CA ILE A 23 33.11 -29.36 3.61
C ILE A 23 31.76 -29.53 2.89
N GLY A 24 31.78 -29.73 1.57
CA GLY A 24 30.56 -29.97 0.79
C GLY A 24 29.77 -31.22 1.21
N CYS A 25 30.45 -32.28 1.65
CA CYS A 25 29.78 -33.49 2.11
C CYS A 25 29.15 -33.32 3.51
N ARG A 26 29.79 -32.53 4.39
CA ARG A 26 29.22 -32.16 5.69
C ARG A 26 27.99 -31.27 5.52
N ILE A 27 28.05 -30.28 4.63
CA ILE A 27 26.91 -29.42 4.30
C ILE A 27 25.75 -30.25 3.73
N ARG A 28 26.01 -31.16 2.78
CA ARG A 28 24.97 -32.04 2.22
C ARG A 28 24.29 -32.91 3.28
N LYS A 29 25.05 -33.47 4.22
CA LYS A 29 24.48 -34.24 5.34
C LYS A 29 23.65 -33.34 6.26
N GLY A 30 24.15 -32.15 6.60
CA GLY A 30 23.43 -31.17 7.42
C GLY A 30 22.13 -30.68 6.79
N ILE A 31 22.14 -30.40 5.48
CA ILE A 31 20.94 -29.98 4.72
C ILE A 31 19.92 -31.11 4.68
N LYS A 32 20.33 -32.36 4.43
CA LYS A 32 19.41 -33.51 4.41
C LYS A 32 18.81 -33.78 5.79
N ALA A 33 19.59 -33.62 6.85
CA ALA A 33 19.12 -33.82 8.22
C ALA A 33 18.12 -32.75 8.66
N ASN A 34 18.28 -31.51 8.19
CA ASN A 34 17.50 -30.35 8.64
C ASN A 34 16.65 -29.71 7.53
N LEU A 35 16.32 -30.47 6.48
CA LEU A 35 15.65 -29.95 5.29
C LEU A 35 14.33 -29.23 5.63
N ASN A 36 13.52 -29.83 6.51
CA ASN A 36 12.24 -29.26 6.93
C ASN A 36 12.41 -27.92 7.68
N GLY A 37 13.43 -27.83 8.56
CA GLY A 37 13.74 -26.59 9.29
C GLY A 37 14.24 -25.47 8.39
N ILE A 38 15.03 -25.82 7.36
CA ILE A 38 15.49 -24.86 6.35
C ILE A 38 14.30 -24.37 5.50
N LEU A 39 13.43 -25.27 5.04
CA LEU A 39 12.24 -24.90 4.27
C LEU A 39 11.30 -24.00 5.08
N LEU A 40 11.07 -24.32 6.35
CA LEU A 40 10.24 -23.49 7.23
C LEU A 40 10.86 -22.10 7.46
N THR A 41 12.18 -22.04 7.66
CA THR A 41 12.90 -20.76 7.79
C THR A 41 12.76 -19.92 6.52
N ILE A 42 12.96 -20.52 5.34
CA ILE A 42 12.82 -19.83 4.05
C ILE A 42 11.37 -19.32 3.90
N PHE A 43 10.39 -20.14 4.22
CA PHE A 43 8.97 -19.76 4.14
C PHE A 43 8.68 -18.54 5.03
N ILE A 44 9.14 -18.55 6.28
CA ILE A 44 8.96 -17.42 7.20
C ILE A 44 9.62 -16.15 6.63
N VAL A 45 10.86 -16.24 6.14
CA VAL A 45 11.57 -15.09 5.55
C VAL A 45 10.80 -14.53 4.35
N VAL A 46 10.28 -15.39 3.47
CA VAL A 46 9.49 -14.95 2.30
C VAL A 46 8.20 -14.27 2.74
N VAL A 47 7.47 -14.82 3.70
CA VAL A 47 6.23 -14.23 4.21
C VAL A 47 6.49 -12.87 4.85
N VAL A 48 7.52 -12.77 5.70
CA VAL A 48 7.90 -11.51 6.35
C VAL A 48 8.31 -10.47 5.32
N ALA A 49 9.13 -10.84 4.34
CA ALA A 49 9.54 -9.95 3.26
C ALA A 49 8.32 -9.46 2.44
N ALA A 50 7.40 -10.36 2.09
CA ALA A 50 6.17 -10.00 1.39
C ALA A 50 5.30 -9.03 2.21
N CYS A 51 5.15 -9.26 3.53
CA CYS A 51 4.44 -8.36 4.43
C CYS A 51 5.10 -6.98 4.48
N ILE A 52 6.44 -6.90 4.56
CA ILE A 52 7.15 -5.62 4.57
C ILE A 52 6.93 -4.87 3.25
N LEU A 53 7.05 -5.54 2.11
CA LEU A 53 6.84 -4.92 0.80
C LEU A 53 5.42 -4.37 0.65
N ARG A 54 4.40 -5.14 1.08
CA ARG A 54 3.00 -4.69 1.08
C ARG A 54 2.79 -3.45 1.94
N ASN A 55 3.30 -3.45 3.17
CA ASN A 55 3.20 -2.29 4.04
C ASN A 55 3.88 -1.04 3.46
N LEU A 56 5.01 -1.22 2.75
CA LEU A 56 5.68 -0.10 2.08
C LEU A 56 4.88 0.42 0.88
N GLU A 57 4.24 -0.45 0.10
CA GLU A 57 3.32 -0.06 -0.97
C GLU A 57 2.11 0.69 -0.41
N ASP A 58 1.49 0.16 0.64
CA ASP A 58 0.33 0.77 1.28
C ASP A 58 0.68 2.16 1.85
N ARG A 59 1.83 2.30 2.52
CA ARG A 59 2.31 3.62 3.00
C ARG A 59 2.52 4.61 1.86
N LYS A 60 3.09 4.18 0.74
CA LYS A 60 3.24 5.06 -0.44
C LYS A 60 1.90 5.50 -0.99
N LEU A 61 0.90 4.62 -1.01
CA LEU A 61 -0.46 4.95 -1.43
C LEU A 61 -1.12 5.95 -0.50
N VAL A 62 -1.01 5.75 0.82
CA VAL A 62 -1.57 6.67 1.83
C VAL A 62 -0.91 8.04 1.72
N ASN A 63 0.42 8.11 1.70
CA ASN A 63 1.12 9.39 1.56
C ASN A 63 0.73 10.11 0.25
N ARG A 64 0.57 9.36 -0.85
CA ARG A 64 0.11 9.94 -2.12
C ARG A 64 -1.35 10.40 -2.04
N ALA A 65 -2.20 9.71 -1.28
CA ALA A 65 -3.56 10.13 -1.03
C ALA A 65 -3.61 11.42 -0.20
N GLU A 66 -2.75 11.55 0.82
CA GLU A 66 -2.59 12.78 1.60
C GLU A 66 -2.15 13.95 0.70
N ASP A 67 -1.16 13.75 -0.17
CA ASP A 67 -0.72 14.77 -1.13
C ASP A 67 -1.87 15.22 -2.07
N LEU A 68 -2.71 14.29 -2.52
CA LEU A 68 -3.86 14.59 -3.37
C LEU A 68 -4.95 15.30 -2.56
N TYR A 69 -5.16 14.91 -1.31
CA TYR A 69 -6.09 15.56 -0.40
C TYR A 69 -5.68 17.03 -0.14
N PHE A 70 -4.40 17.31 0.08
CA PHE A 70 -3.93 18.70 0.22
C PHE A 70 -4.18 19.53 -1.04
N GLN A 71 -3.97 18.96 -2.24
CA GLN A 71 -4.32 19.62 -3.50
C GLN A 71 -5.83 19.85 -3.65
N VAL A 72 -6.66 18.92 -3.20
CA VAL A 72 -8.13 19.11 -3.16
C VAL A 72 -8.48 20.29 -2.26
N CYS A 73 -7.90 20.36 -1.05
CA CYS A 73 -8.11 21.48 -0.13
C CYS A 73 -7.69 22.81 -0.76
N GLU A 74 -6.51 22.89 -1.37
CA GLU A 74 -6.02 24.09 -2.05
C GLU A 74 -6.97 24.56 -3.16
N VAL A 75 -7.44 23.63 -4.01
CA VAL A 75 -8.39 23.95 -5.08
C VAL A 75 -9.74 24.41 -4.51
N LEU A 76 -10.24 23.78 -3.45
CA LEU A 76 -11.52 24.14 -2.83
C LEU A 76 -11.44 25.48 -2.10
N GLU A 77 -10.32 25.77 -1.45
CA GLU A 77 -10.05 27.04 -0.76
C GLU A 77 -9.90 28.19 -1.77
N GLU A 78 -9.13 27.99 -2.85
CA GLU A 78 -9.01 28.98 -3.94
C GLU A 78 -10.38 29.31 -4.57
N ARG A 79 -11.25 28.30 -4.72
CA ARG A 79 -12.62 28.46 -5.23
C ARG A 79 -13.55 29.19 -4.25
N ALA A 80 -13.28 29.12 -2.95
CA ALA A 80 -14.04 29.81 -1.92
C ALA A 80 -13.62 31.29 -1.81
N ASP A 81 -12.33 31.58 -1.96
CA ASP A 81 -11.74 32.93 -1.90
C ASP A 81 -11.93 33.72 -3.20
N GLY A 82 -12.15 33.03 -4.32
CA GLY A 82 -12.38 33.63 -5.62
C GLY A 82 -13.62 34.54 -5.67
N ALA A 83 -13.39 35.84 -5.92
CA ALA A 83 -14.45 36.82 -6.22
C ALA A 83 -14.99 36.76 -7.67
N SER A 84 -14.39 35.90 -8.51
CA SER A 84 -14.84 35.64 -9.88
C SER A 84 -16.02 34.68 -9.82
N GLY A 85 -17.12 34.95 -10.53
CA GLY A 85 -18.39 34.23 -10.46
C GLY A 85 -18.38 32.74 -10.88
N GLU A 86 -17.28 32.02 -10.67
CA GLU A 86 -17.19 30.57 -10.65
C GLU A 86 -17.94 29.98 -9.45
N THR A 87 -18.33 28.72 -9.57
CA THR A 87 -19.04 28.00 -8.50
C THR A 87 -18.10 27.69 -7.34
N LYS A 88 -18.53 28.02 -6.11
CA LYS A 88 -17.82 27.68 -4.87
C LYS A 88 -17.65 26.18 -4.62
N TRP A 89 -18.49 25.38 -5.27
CA TRP A 89 -18.49 23.93 -5.19
C TRP A 89 -17.87 23.33 -6.46
N VAL A 90 -17.25 22.16 -6.32
CA VAL A 90 -16.60 21.42 -7.41
C VAL A 90 -17.12 19.99 -7.44
N VAL A 91 -17.28 19.42 -8.63
CA VAL A 91 -17.71 18.02 -8.78
C VAL A 91 -16.57 17.07 -8.41
N ALA A 92 -16.82 16.14 -7.49
CA ALA A 92 -15.79 15.19 -6.99
C ALA A 92 -15.15 14.36 -8.12
N SER A 93 -15.96 13.89 -9.09
CA SER A 93 -15.43 13.16 -10.25
C SER A 93 -14.57 14.04 -11.16
N GLY A 94 -14.84 15.34 -11.22
CA GLY A 94 -14.01 16.30 -11.96
C GLY A 94 -12.65 16.51 -11.30
N LEU A 95 -12.62 16.65 -9.96
CA LEU A 95 -11.37 16.71 -9.20
C LEU A 95 -10.53 15.45 -9.40
N ARG A 96 -11.17 14.28 -9.34
CA ARG A 96 -10.47 13.01 -9.61
C ARG A 96 -9.83 13.02 -10.99
N ASP A 97 -10.58 13.40 -12.01
CA ASP A 97 -10.11 13.32 -13.38
C ASP A 97 -9.05 14.40 -13.69
N HIS A 98 -9.05 15.53 -12.97
CA HIS A 98 -8.05 16.58 -13.08
C HIS A 98 -6.76 16.28 -12.31
N LEU A 99 -6.86 15.79 -11.08
CA LEU A 99 -5.72 15.59 -10.18
C LEU A 99 -5.02 14.24 -10.41
N LEU A 100 -5.74 13.18 -10.82
CA LEU A 100 -5.12 11.86 -11.02
C LEU A 100 -4.49 11.75 -12.40
N LEU A 101 -3.22 11.30 -12.40
CA LEU A 101 -2.55 10.92 -13.62
C LEU A 101 -3.24 9.70 -14.26
N PRO A 102 -3.19 9.52 -15.59
CA PRO A 102 -3.78 8.37 -16.28
C PRO A 102 -3.32 7.00 -15.74
N SER A 103 -2.09 6.92 -15.21
CA SER A 103 -1.54 5.73 -14.54
C SER A 103 -2.19 5.46 -13.18
N GLU A 104 -2.49 6.52 -12.41
CA GLU A 104 -3.06 6.46 -11.06
C GLU A 104 -4.56 6.16 -11.09
N ARG A 105 -5.27 6.51 -12.17
CA ARG A 105 -6.71 6.20 -12.34
C ARG A 105 -7.03 4.71 -12.30
N LYS A 106 -6.05 3.83 -12.55
CA LYS A 106 -6.21 2.37 -12.41
C LYS A 106 -6.25 1.92 -10.95
N ILE A 107 -5.74 2.74 -10.04
CA ILE A 107 -5.61 2.42 -8.62
C ILE A 107 -6.85 2.95 -7.90
N THR A 108 -7.95 2.21 -7.97
CA THR A 108 -9.23 2.61 -7.35
C THR A 108 -9.13 2.88 -5.85
N ARG A 109 -8.20 2.22 -5.15
CA ARG A 109 -7.98 2.41 -3.71
C ARG A 109 -7.43 3.80 -3.36
N LEU A 110 -6.65 4.42 -4.26
CA LEU A 110 -6.04 5.72 -4.02
C LEU A 110 -7.10 6.80 -3.85
N TRP A 111 -8.05 6.88 -4.80
CA TRP A 111 -9.12 7.88 -4.72
C TRP A 111 -10.08 7.62 -3.56
N LYS A 112 -10.33 6.36 -3.20
CA LYS A 112 -11.14 6.03 -2.03
C LYS A 112 -10.51 6.51 -0.72
N GLU A 113 -9.20 6.46 -0.61
CA GLU A 113 -8.49 6.99 0.56
C GLU A 113 -8.66 8.51 0.64
N VAL A 114 -8.55 9.21 -0.49
CA VAL A 114 -8.83 10.66 -0.57
C VAL A 114 -10.28 10.97 -0.17
N GLU A 115 -11.26 10.22 -0.69
CA GLU A 115 -12.68 10.37 -0.29
C GLU A 115 -12.87 10.16 1.22
N GLY A 116 -12.15 9.20 1.82
CA GLY A 116 -12.14 8.98 3.26
C GLY A 116 -11.59 10.19 4.04
N LEU A 117 -10.44 10.72 3.62
CA LEU A 117 -9.84 11.91 4.23
C LEU A 117 -10.77 13.13 4.13
N VAL A 118 -11.42 13.34 2.98
CA VAL A 118 -12.39 14.43 2.78
C VAL A 118 -13.65 14.23 3.64
N GLN A 119 -14.08 12.98 3.88
CA GLN A 119 -15.22 12.70 4.75
C GLN A 119 -14.90 12.95 6.23
N GLU A 120 -13.64 12.79 6.64
CA GLU A 120 -13.18 13.08 7.99
C GLU A 120 -12.96 14.58 8.24
N ASP A 121 -12.72 15.38 7.20
CA ASP A 121 -12.53 16.82 7.32
C ASP A 121 -13.87 17.59 7.38
N SER A 122 -14.18 18.12 8.57
CA SER A 122 -15.35 18.97 8.81
C SER A 122 -15.40 20.28 8.01
N ARG A 123 -14.27 20.71 7.41
CA ARG A 123 -14.21 21.96 6.61
C ARG A 123 -14.76 21.78 5.20
N ILE A 124 -14.98 20.55 4.75
CA ILE A 124 -15.46 20.26 3.40
C ILE A 124 -16.86 19.66 3.49
N ASP A 125 -17.85 20.34 2.90
CA ASP A 125 -19.20 19.81 2.80
C ASP A 125 -19.36 18.95 1.54
N GLN A 126 -20.08 17.84 1.67
CA GLN A 126 -20.31 16.88 0.58
C GLN A 126 -21.81 16.67 0.39
N TYR A 127 -22.33 17.05 -0.76
CA TYR A 127 -23.76 16.92 -1.04
C TYR A 127 -24.05 16.60 -2.52
N PRO A 128 -25.18 15.92 -2.81
CA PRO A 128 -25.60 15.69 -4.18
C PRO A 128 -26.17 16.97 -4.79
N LYS A 129 -25.79 17.28 -6.03
CA LYS A 129 -26.28 18.43 -6.80
C LYS A 129 -26.53 18.04 -8.25
N LEU A 130 -27.57 18.61 -8.84
CA LEU A 130 -27.86 18.44 -10.26
C LEU A 130 -26.94 19.35 -11.08
N VAL A 131 -26.04 18.74 -11.86
CA VAL A 131 -25.15 19.44 -12.80
C VAL A 131 -25.49 18.93 -14.20
N ASN A 132 -25.93 19.82 -15.09
CA ASN A 132 -26.34 19.48 -16.46
C ASN A 132 -27.41 18.36 -16.53
N GLY A 133 -28.35 18.33 -15.57
CA GLY A 133 -29.44 17.35 -15.53
C GLY A 133 -29.07 16.00 -14.90
N ASN A 134 -27.80 15.78 -14.52
CA ASN A 134 -27.35 14.57 -13.83
C ASN A 134 -27.02 14.88 -12.37
N SER A 135 -27.32 13.94 -11.46
CA SER A 135 -26.97 14.07 -10.05
C SER A 135 -25.51 13.71 -9.83
N HIS A 136 -24.72 14.64 -9.33
CA HIS A 136 -23.30 14.47 -9.01
C HIS A 136 -23.04 14.84 -7.55
N VAL A 137 -22.08 14.17 -6.91
CA VAL A 137 -21.58 14.60 -5.60
C VAL A 137 -20.63 15.77 -5.80
N VAL A 138 -20.88 16.86 -5.09
CA VAL A 138 -20.06 18.07 -5.12
C VAL A 138 -19.44 18.28 -3.75
N TRP A 139 -18.25 18.89 -3.76
CA TRP A 139 -17.48 19.27 -2.58
C TRP A 139 -17.38 20.78 -2.52
N GLU A 140 -17.55 21.34 -1.32
CA GLU A 140 -17.52 22.78 -1.09
C GLU A 140 -16.74 23.10 0.19
N TRP A 141 -15.86 24.10 0.14
CA TRP A 141 -15.13 24.57 1.31
C TRP A 141 -16.02 25.41 2.23
N GLN A 142 -15.96 25.14 3.53
CA GLN A 142 -16.71 25.82 4.60
C GLN A 142 -15.80 26.54 5.62
N GLY A 143 -14.47 26.48 5.45
CA GLY A 143 -13.49 27.02 6.40
C GLY A 143 -13.46 28.56 6.52
N GLU A 144 -13.52 29.03 7.77
CA GLU A 144 -13.54 30.42 8.29
C GLU A 144 -14.48 31.44 7.60
N GLY A 145 -15.73 31.50 8.09
CA GLY A 145 -16.47 32.76 8.13
C GLY A 145 -17.83 32.84 7.43
N SER A 146 -18.43 31.74 6.99
CA SER A 146 -19.83 31.79 6.55
C SER A 146 -20.76 31.58 7.74
N LEU A 147 -21.09 32.67 8.43
CA LEU A 147 -22.38 32.77 9.12
C LEU A 147 -23.43 32.37 8.08
N GLN A 148 -23.95 31.14 8.16
CA GLN A 148 -25.16 30.77 7.46
C GLN A 148 -26.20 31.78 7.92
N THR A 149 -26.48 32.78 7.08
CA THR A 149 -27.64 33.63 7.30
C THR A 149 -28.83 32.70 7.17
N PRO A 150 -29.65 32.53 8.22
CA PRO A 150 -30.85 31.75 8.09
C PRO A 150 -31.68 32.44 7.00
N THR A 151 -31.82 31.78 5.86
CA THR A 151 -32.87 32.09 4.91
C THR A 151 -34.16 31.88 5.66
N ARG A 152 -34.68 32.98 6.22
CA ARG A 152 -36.08 33.08 6.59
C ARG A 152 -36.84 32.89 5.28
N ASP A 153 -37.39 31.70 5.12
CA ASP A 153 -38.45 31.43 4.18
C ASP A 153 -39.46 32.57 4.30
N THR A 154 -39.51 33.40 3.27
CA THR A 154 -40.61 34.32 3.06
C THR A 154 -41.74 33.46 2.52
N GLU A 155 -42.40 32.76 3.45
CA GLU A 155 -43.67 32.11 3.16
C GLU A 155 -44.79 33.16 3.30
N ARG A 156 -45.69 33.06 2.33
CA ARG A 156 -46.62 34.05 1.82
C ARG A 156 -47.91 34.10 2.64
#